data_AF-A0A366EQP8-F1
#
_entry.id   AF-A0A366EQP8-F1
#
_cell.length_a   1.000
_cell.length_b   1.000
_cell.length_c   1.000
_cell.angle_alpha   90.00
_cell.angle_beta   90.00
_cell.angle_gamma   90.00
#
_symmetry.space_group_name_H-M   'P 1'
#
loop_
_entity.id
_entity.type
_entity.pdbx_description
1 polymer ?
#
loop_
_entity_poly.entity_id
_entity_poly.type
_entity_poly.pdbx_seq_one_letter_code
_entity_poly.pdbx_strand_id
1 'polypeptide(L)'
;MGRYVLHPEIFSILENLTPGAGGEIQLTDAIKELNQLQMVVGYEFDGERHDVGDKFGFIKATVEFALERADLREQVLEYLKDTVSENKIPQS
;
A
#
# COMPACT_ATOMS: atom_id res chain seq x y z
N MET A 1 -1.35 -2.29 3.43
CA MET A 1 -1.75 -2.03 4.83
C MET A 1 -0.50 -2.05 5.68
N GLY A 2 -0.22 -0.97 6.42
CA GLY A 2 1.01 -0.79 7.19
C GLY A 2 0.82 0.21 8.34
N ARG A 3 -0.40 0.27 8.89
CA ARG A 3 -0.76 1.17 9.98
C ARG A 3 -0.97 0.33 11.22
N TYR A 4 -0.26 0.67 12.29
CA TYR A 4 -0.29 -0.06 13.54
C TYR A 4 -0.35 0.96 14.68
N VAL A 5 -1.19 0.68 15.67
CA VAL A 5 -1.13 1.33 16.99
C VAL A 5 -0.72 0.23 17.94
N LEU A 6 0.52 0.29 18.42
CA LEU A 6 1.14 -0.78 19.18
C LEU A 6 1.42 -0.31 20.60
N HIS A 7 1.21 -1.19 21.56
CA HIS A 7 1.61 -0.94 22.93
C HIS A 7 3.14 -0.97 23.06
N PRO A 8 3.74 -0.22 24.01
CA PRO A 8 5.19 -0.04 24.12
C PRO A 8 5.99 -1.34 24.31
N GLU A 9 5.38 -2.41 24.83
CA GLU A 9 6.04 -3.70 25.04
C GLU A 9 6.58 -4.31 23.74
N ILE A 10 6.07 -3.88 22.58
CA ILE A 10 6.61 -4.25 21.26
C ILE A 10 8.12 -3.95 21.16
N PHE A 11 8.62 -2.90 21.80
CA PHE A 11 10.03 -2.51 21.70
C PHE A 11 10.94 -3.55 22.36
N SER A 12 10.56 -4.05 23.54
CA SER A 12 11.31 -5.11 24.23
C SER A 12 11.29 -6.42 23.45
N ILE A 13 10.19 -6.72 22.74
CA ILE A 13 10.11 -7.88 21.86
C ILE A 13 11.04 -7.72 20.66
N LEU A 14 11.00 -6.57 19.99
CA LEU A 14 11.84 -6.25 18.82
C LEU A 14 13.33 -6.33 19.15
N GLU A 15 13.74 -5.87 20.33
CA GLU A 15 15.14 -5.91 20.78
C GLU A 15 15.66 -7.35 20.94
N ASN A 16 14.80 -8.29 21.33
CA ASN A 16 15.18 -9.68 21.61
C ASN A 16 14.84 -10.65 20.48
N LEU A 17 14.20 -10.17 19.42
CA LEU A 17 13.76 -11.02 18.32
C LEU A 17 14.98 -11.52 17.52
N THR A 18 14.93 -12.77 17.07
CA THR A 18 15.93 -13.28 16.12
C THR A 18 15.50 -12.95 14.69
N PRO A 19 16.45 -12.71 13.76
CA PRO A 19 16.12 -12.49 12.35
C PRO A 19 15.27 -13.61 11.76
N GLY A 20 14.20 -13.22 11.08
CA GLY A 20 13.23 -14.12 10.46
C GLY A 20 13.48 -14.26 8.96
N ALA A 21 12.41 -14.12 8.16
CA ALA A 21 12.49 -14.20 6.71
C ALA A 21 13.46 -13.13 6.14
N GLY A 22 14.34 -13.56 5.23
CA GLY A 22 15.32 -12.67 4.59
C GLY A 22 16.47 -12.21 5.49
N GLY A 23 16.58 -12.73 6.72
CA GLY A 23 17.60 -12.28 7.67
C GLY A 23 17.29 -10.92 8.30
N GLU A 24 16.02 -10.47 8.25
CA GLU A 24 15.55 -9.22 8.81
C GLU A 24 14.75 -9.44 10.10
N ILE A 25 14.77 -8.46 10.99
CA ILE A 25 13.86 -8.40 12.14
C ILE A 25 12.50 -7.90 11.64
N GLN A 26 11.51 -8.78 11.62
CA GLN A 26 10.19 -8.49 11.06
C GLN A 26 9.22 -8.00 12.14
N LEU A 27 8.56 -6.87 11.87
CA LEU A 27 7.53 -6.34 12.76
C LEU A 27 6.35 -7.33 12.93
N THR A 28 6.05 -8.11 11.89
CA THR A 28 4.98 -9.12 11.90
C THR A 28 5.24 -10.22 12.95
N ASP A 29 6.50 -10.62 13.10
CA ASP A 29 6.91 -11.61 14.10
C ASP A 29 6.82 -11.01 15.51
N ALA A 30 7.24 -9.75 15.68
CA ALA A 30 7.09 -9.05 16.96
C ALA A 30 5.62 -8.88 17.38
N ILE A 31 4.72 -8.57 16.43
CA ILE A 31 3.27 -8.47 16.71
C ILE A 31 2.70 -9.83 17.11
N LYS A 32 3.18 -10.92 16.51
CA LYS A 32 2.75 -12.28 16.85
C LYS A 32 3.16 -12.66 18.27
N GLU A 33 4.37 -12.32 18.69
CA GLU A 33 4.84 -12.49 20.07
C GLU A 33 4.08 -11.59 21.04
N LEU A 34 3.82 -10.33 20.65
CA LEU A 34 3.02 -9.40 21.45
C LEU A 34 1.62 -9.96 21.71
N ASN A 35 1.03 -10.62 20.71
CA ASN A 35 -0.28 -11.26 20.82
C ASN A 35 -0.34 -12.45 21.81
N GLN A 36 0.81 -13.02 22.20
CA GLN A 36 0.88 -14.03 23.26
C GLN A 36 0.80 -13.40 24.65
N LEU A 37 1.23 -12.14 24.78
CA LEU A 37 1.28 -11.40 26.05
C LEU A 37 0.02 -10.57 26.30
N GLN A 38 -0.58 -10.04 25.23
CA GLN A 38 -1.73 -9.15 25.27
C GLN A 38 -2.58 -9.28 24.01
N MET A 39 -3.87 -8.94 24.10
CA MET A 39 -4.78 -9.06 22.96
C MET A 39 -4.43 -8.06 21.86
N VAL A 40 -4.18 -8.54 20.64
CA VAL A 40 -4.06 -7.73 19.42
C VAL A 40 -5.35 -7.84 18.61
N VAL A 41 -5.94 -6.71 18.24
CA VAL A 41 -7.18 -6.63 17.46
C VAL A 41 -6.91 -6.12 16.05
N GLY A 42 -7.53 -6.74 15.06
CA GLY A 42 -7.55 -6.26 13.68
C GLY A 42 -8.70 -5.28 13.47
N TYR A 43 -8.41 -4.14 12.85
CA TYR A 43 -9.44 -3.22 12.35
C TYR A 43 -9.53 -3.36 10.84
N GLU A 44 -10.69 -3.78 10.35
CA GLU A 44 -10.98 -3.82 8.91
C GLU A 44 -11.34 -2.41 8.45
N PHE A 45 -10.44 -1.81 7.68
CA PHE A 45 -10.65 -0.47 7.13
C PHE A 45 -11.49 -0.57 5.85
N ASP A 46 -12.67 0.04 5.87
CA ASP A 46 -13.57 0.12 4.73
C ASP A 46 -13.24 1.39 3.92
N GLY A 47 -12.31 1.25 2.97
CA GLY A 47 -11.93 2.33 2.06
C GLY A 47 -11.14 1.80 0.87
N GLU A 48 -11.17 2.54 -0.24
CA GLU A 48 -10.51 2.10 -1.47
C GLU A 48 -8.99 2.02 -1.28
N ARG A 49 -8.46 0.82 -1.51
CA ARG A 49 -7.03 0.54 -1.40
C ARG A 49 -6.36 0.81 -2.74
N HIS A 50 -5.56 1.87 -2.78
CA HIS A 50 -4.57 2.04 -3.85
C HIS A 50 -3.27 1.38 -3.39
N ASP A 51 -3.02 0.16 -3.88
CA ASP A 51 -1.72 -0.50 -3.66
C ASP A 51 -0.69 0.10 -4.61
N VAL A 52 0.12 1.05 -4.12
CA VAL A 52 1.21 1.65 -4.90
C VAL A 52 2.49 0.79 -4.88
N GLY A 53 2.44 -0.40 -4.27
CA GLY A 53 3.58 -1.32 -4.20
C GLY A 53 3.92 -1.98 -5.53
N ASP A 54 2.98 -2.00 -6.48
CA ASP A 54 3.23 -2.46 -7.85
C ASP A 54 3.08 -1.31 -8.88
N LYS A 55 3.81 -1.44 -9.99
CA LYS A 55 3.89 -0.40 -11.03
C LYS A 55 2.53 -0.05 -11.63
N PHE A 56 1.64 -1.03 -11.75
CA PHE A 56 0.34 -0.83 -12.36
C PHE A 56 -0.61 -0.13 -11.39
N GLY A 57 -0.59 -0.50 -10.11
CA GLY A 57 -1.34 0.15 -9.04
C GLY A 57 -0.95 1.62 -8.87
N PHE A 58 0.34 1.97 -9.00
CA PHE A 58 0.78 3.36 -9.05
C PHE A 58 0.17 4.15 -10.21
N ILE A 59 0.18 3.59 -11.44
CA ILE A 59 -0.41 4.25 -12.62
C ILE A 59 -1.91 4.43 -12.43
N LYS A 60 -2.60 3.38 -11.98
CA LYS A 60 -4.04 3.41 -11.72
C LYS A 60 -4.42 4.52 -10.73
N ALA A 61 -3.75 4.55 -9.57
CA ALA A 61 -3.98 5.57 -8.55
C ALA A 61 -3.73 6.98 -9.09
N THR A 62 -2.63 7.17 -9.84
CA THR A 62 -2.29 8.47 -10.44
C THR A 62 -3.38 8.95 -11.39
N VAL A 63 -3.91 8.06 -12.24
CA VAL A 63 -5.01 8.38 -13.16
C VAL A 63 -6.29 8.72 -12.39
N GLU A 64 -6.65 7.93 -11.37
CA GLU A 64 -7.84 8.17 -10.54
C GLU A 64 -7.79 9.55 -9.87
N PHE A 65 -6.69 9.86 -9.16
CA PHE A 65 -6.50 11.16 -8.53
C PHE A 65 -6.49 12.33 -9.52
N ALA A 66 -5.97 12.12 -10.73
CA ALA A 66 -5.96 13.16 -11.76
C ALA A 66 -7.37 13.43 -12.33
N LEU A 67 -8.22 12.41 -12.40
CA LEU A 67 -9.61 12.54 -12.85
C LEU A 67 -10.54 13.15 -11.78
N GLU A 68 -10.19 13.06 -10.50
CA GLU A 68 -10.90 13.73 -9.41
C GLU A 68 -10.63 15.25 -9.36
N ARG A 69 -9.50 15.68 -9.92
CA ARG A 69 -9.06 17.08 -9.92
C ARG A 69 -9.70 17.90 -11.03
N ALA A 70 -10.49 18.92 -10.66
CA ALA A 70 -11.21 19.76 -11.63
C ALA A 70 -10.28 20.47 -12.64
N ASP A 71 -9.06 20.81 -12.25
CA ASP A 71 -8.06 21.47 -13.11
C ASP A 71 -7.37 20.53 -14.11
N LEU A 72 -7.40 19.21 -13.87
CA LEU A 72 -6.71 18.20 -14.68
C LEU A 72 -7.66 17.24 -15.41
N ARG A 73 -8.87 17.05 -14.88
CA ARG A 73 -9.82 16.03 -15.33
C ARG A 73 -10.06 16.03 -16.84
N GLU A 74 -10.32 17.19 -17.42
CA GLU A 74 -10.67 17.30 -18.83
C GLU A 74 -9.50 16.91 -19.74
N GLN A 75 -8.31 17.47 -19.48
CA GLN A 75 -7.08 17.17 -20.22
C GLN A 75 -6.69 15.70 -20.12
N VAL A 76 -6.79 15.11 -18.92
CA VAL A 76 -6.45 13.70 -18.67
C VAL A 76 -7.46 12.77 -19.35
N LEU A 77 -8.76 13.09 -19.27
CA LEU A 77 -9.80 12.27 -19.88
C LEU A 77 -9.70 12.27 -21.41
N GLU A 78 -9.41 13.41 -22.03
CA GLU A 78 -9.18 13.53 -23.46
C GLU A 78 -7.97 12.69 -23.89
N TYR A 79 -6.83 12.87 -23.21
CA TYR A 79 -5.62 12.10 -23.47
C TYR A 79 -5.84 10.58 -23.37
N LEU A 80 -6.58 10.10 -22.37
CA LEU A 80 -6.87 8.68 -22.21
C LEU A 80 -7.77 8.15 -23.33
N LYS A 81 -8.80 8.91 -23.75
CA LYS A 81 -9.67 8.54 -24.86
C LYS A 81 -8.88 8.41 -26.16
N ASP A 82 -8.02 9.38 -26.44
CA ASP A 82 -7.17 9.35 -27.64
C ASP A 82 -6.22 8.16 -27.62
N THR A 83 -5.54 7.93 -26.48
CA THR A 83 -4.59 6.83 -26.33
C THR A 83 -5.25 5.45 -26.55
N VAL A 84 -6.46 5.25 -26.00
CA VAL A 84 -7.20 3.98 -26.15
C VAL A 84 -7.75 3.83 -27.58
N SER A 85 -8.21 4.92 -28.19
CA SER A 85 -8.80 4.90 -29.53
C SER A 85 -7.74 4.72 -30.64
N GLU A 86 -6.54 5.26 -30.44
CA GLU A 86 -5.48 5.21 -31.44
C GLU A 86 -4.69 3.90 -31.46
N ASN A 87 -4.86 3.00 -30.47
CA ASN A 87 -4.12 1.73 -30.38
C ASN A 87 -2.60 1.91 -30.66
N LYS A 88 -2.03 3.07 -30.29
CA LYS A 88 -0.60 3.36 -30.39
C LYS A 88 0.13 2.60 -29.28
N ILE A 89 0.12 1.27 -29.38
CA ILE A 89 1.20 0.46 -28.83
C ILE A 89 2.42 0.81 -29.70
N PRO A 90 3.47 1.47 -29.18
CA PRO A 90 4.70 1.58 -29.92
C PRO A 90 5.15 0.15 -30.22
N GLN A 91 5.22 -0.23 -31.50
CA GLN A 91 5.94 -1.44 -31.87
C GLN A 91 7.41 -1.19 -31.51
N SER A 92 7.85 -1.77 -30.40
CA SER A 92 9.25 -2.04 -30.11
C SER A 92 9.73 -3.21 -30.94
#